data_AF-A0A7K3S8W3-F1
#
_entry.id   AF-A0A7K3S8W3-F1
#
_cell.length_a   1.000
_cell.length_b   1.000
_cell.length_c   1.000
_cell.angle_alpha   90.00
_cell.angle_beta   90.00
_cell.angle_gamma   90.00
#
_symmetry.space_group_name_H-M   'P 1'
#
loop_
_entity.id
_entity.type
_entity.pdbx_description
1 polymer ?
#
loop_
_entity_poly.entity_id
_entity_poly.type
_entity_poly.pdbx_seq_one_letter_code
_entity_poly.pdbx_strand_id
1 'polypeptide(L)'
;ELLPGLRVPSFRPVTVLHHTAPAAPPTGRSLVLDGDRSGPVAYTSVMSEVDPSRAPEGRALITSTVLGTPPPDLDRSVRAHLAALYGVATDGWELLAAHHDPEAVPAMEAPHDP
;
A
#
# COMPACT_ATOMS: atom_id res chain seq x y z
N GLU A 1 -5.86 -7.18 32.81
CA GLU A 1 -6.18 -8.29 31.89
C GLU A 1 -7.70 -8.29 31.71
N LEU A 2 -8.22 -8.02 30.51
CA LEU A 2 -9.67 -7.76 30.35
C LEU A 2 -10.50 -9.03 30.20
N LEU A 3 -9.90 -10.17 29.81
CA LEU A 3 -10.54 -11.50 29.80
C LEU A 3 -9.48 -12.61 29.96
N PRO A 4 -9.36 -13.25 31.14
CA PRO A 4 -8.46 -14.39 31.33
C PRO A 4 -8.84 -15.54 30.39
N GLY A 5 -7.87 -16.07 29.65
CA GLY A 5 -8.06 -17.20 28.73
C GLY A 5 -8.42 -16.82 27.29
N LEU A 6 -8.54 -15.53 26.95
CA LEU A 6 -8.69 -15.09 25.56
C LEU A 6 -7.36 -15.29 24.81
N ARG A 7 -7.37 -16.13 23.77
CA ARG A 7 -6.23 -16.25 22.85
C ARG A 7 -6.24 -15.07 21.87
N VAL A 8 -5.21 -14.23 21.94
CA VAL A 8 -4.98 -13.19 20.93
C VAL A 8 -4.21 -13.82 19.76
N PRO A 9 -4.72 -13.76 18.51
CA PRO A 9 -4.02 -14.33 17.37
C PRO A 9 -2.75 -13.53 17.07
N SER A 10 -1.84 -14.12 16.29
CA SER A 10 -0.82 -13.33 15.61
C SER A 10 -1.48 -12.43 14.55
N PHE A 11 -0.77 -11.40 14.10
CA PHE A 11 -1.26 -10.46 13.09
C PHE A 11 -0.34 -10.40 11.87
N ARG A 12 -0.92 -10.05 10.72
CA ARG A 12 -0.23 -9.73 9.48
C ARG A 12 -0.08 -8.21 9.40
N PRO A 13 1.14 -7.67 9.56
CA PRO A 13 1.35 -6.23 9.52
C PRO A 13 1.17 -5.68 8.11
N VAL A 14 0.70 -4.44 8.02
CA VAL A 14 0.46 -3.75 6.74
C VAL A 14 1.01 -2.33 6.81
N THR A 15 1.61 -1.87 5.72
CA THR A 15 1.99 -0.47 5.55
C THR A 15 1.28 0.11 4.32
N VAL A 16 0.54 1.19 4.52
CA VAL A 16 -0.11 1.95 3.44
C VAL A 16 0.64 3.24 3.20
N LEU A 17 0.98 3.52 1.95
CA LEU A 17 1.64 4.75 1.52
C LEU A 17 0.74 5.56 0.62
N HIS A 18 0.78 6.87 0.79
CA HIS A 18 0.11 7.85 -0.06
C HIS A 18 1.16 8.75 -0.71
N HIS A 19 1.21 8.73 -2.03
CA HIS A 19 2.04 9.62 -2.83
C HIS A 19 1.17 10.60 -3.61
N THR A 20 1.64 11.83 -3.76
CA THR A 20 1.12 12.75 -4.77
C THR A 20 2.08 12.82 -5.95
N ALA A 21 1.51 12.98 -7.14
CA ALA A 21 2.25 13.12 -8.38
C ALA A 21 1.67 14.25 -9.24
N PRO A 22 2.49 14.88 -10.11
CA PRO A 22 2.04 15.91 -11.04
C PRO A 22 1.11 15.38 -12.13
N ALA A 23 1.10 14.06 -12.37
CA ALA A 23 0.21 13.41 -13.32
C ALA A 23 -0.13 11.99 -12.83
N ALA A 24 -1.33 11.52 -13.15
CA ALA A 24 -1.75 10.16 -12.86
C ALA A 24 -1.02 9.14 -13.77
N PRO A 25 -0.55 8.01 -13.22
CA PRO A 25 -0.18 6.84 -14.03
C PRO A 25 -1.31 6.40 -14.97
N PRO A 26 -0.99 5.80 -16.14
CA PRO A 26 -1.97 5.46 -17.17
C PRO A 26 -2.73 4.15 -16.85
N THR A 27 -3.24 4.01 -15.63
CA THR A 27 -4.00 2.83 -15.16
C THR A 27 -5.47 3.13 -14.90
N GLY A 28 -5.85 4.41 -14.91
CA GLY A 28 -7.18 4.88 -14.53
C GLY A 28 -7.57 4.37 -13.13
N ARG A 29 -8.80 3.84 -13.03
CA ARG A 29 -9.39 3.34 -11.78
C ARG A 29 -8.98 1.92 -11.38
N SER A 30 -8.07 1.30 -12.14
CA SER A 30 -7.70 -0.09 -11.93
C SER A 30 -6.80 -0.28 -10.71
N LEU A 31 -6.99 -1.37 -9.99
CA LEU A 31 -6.03 -1.87 -9.01
C LEU A 31 -4.92 -2.62 -9.75
N VAL A 32 -3.66 -2.25 -9.51
CA VAL A 32 -2.49 -2.92 -10.06
C VAL A 32 -1.90 -3.81 -8.98
N LEU A 33 -1.60 -5.06 -9.34
CA LEU A 33 -0.97 -6.05 -8.47
C LEU A 33 0.33 -6.52 -9.11
N ASP A 34 1.35 -6.76 -8.28
CA ASP A 34 2.55 -7.47 -8.72
C ASP A 34 2.38 -8.98 -8.47
N GLY A 35 2.08 -9.73 -9.53
CA GLY A 35 1.93 -11.19 -9.46
C GLY A 35 3.26 -11.92 -9.20
N ASP A 36 4.38 -11.33 -9.63
CA ASP A 36 5.71 -11.92 -9.55
C ASP A 36 6.39 -11.64 -8.21
N ARG A 37 5.83 -10.72 -7.40
CA ARG A 37 6.36 -10.29 -6.10
C ARG A 37 7.82 -9.80 -6.21
N SER A 38 8.09 -9.07 -7.27
CA SER A 38 9.38 -8.48 -7.64
C SER A 38 9.81 -7.33 -6.72
N GLY A 39 8.89 -6.74 -5.96
CA GLY A 39 9.19 -5.66 -5.04
C GLY A 39 8.25 -5.58 -3.82
N PRO A 40 8.39 -4.52 -3.00
CA PRO A 40 7.70 -4.43 -1.71
C PRO A 40 6.19 -4.14 -1.84
N VAL A 41 5.73 -3.65 -2.99
CA VAL A 41 4.33 -3.24 -3.17
C VAL A 41 3.52 -4.48 -3.57
N ALA A 42 2.58 -4.88 -2.73
CA ALA A 42 1.65 -5.96 -3.04
C ALA A 42 0.59 -5.49 -4.05
N TYR A 43 0.08 -4.28 -3.87
CA TYR A 43 -0.87 -3.66 -4.79
C TYR A 43 -0.89 -2.14 -4.67
N THR A 44 -1.37 -1.47 -5.71
CA THR A 44 -1.43 -0.01 -5.79
C THR A 44 -2.56 0.47 -6.71
N SER A 45 -3.03 1.70 -6.48
CA SER A 45 -4.13 2.30 -7.24
C SER A 45 -4.07 3.83 -7.18
N VAL A 46 -4.57 4.48 -8.24
CA VAL A 46 -4.67 5.94 -8.31
C VAL A 46 -6.01 6.37 -7.72
N MET A 47 -6.04 6.69 -6.43
CA MET A 47 -7.27 7.02 -5.70
C MET A 47 -7.98 8.26 -6.21
N SER A 48 -7.23 9.24 -6.73
CA SER A 48 -7.84 10.42 -7.38
C SER A 48 -8.58 10.08 -8.68
N GLU A 49 -8.24 8.99 -9.36
CA GLU A 49 -9.00 8.53 -10.54
C GLU A 49 -10.31 7.85 -10.13
N VAL A 50 -10.30 7.17 -8.97
CA VAL A 50 -11.48 6.51 -8.38
C VAL A 50 -12.46 7.55 -7.80
N ASP A 51 -11.93 8.50 -7.05
CA ASP A 51 -12.66 9.58 -6.38
C ASP A 51 -11.86 10.89 -6.48
N PRO A 52 -12.17 11.75 -7.47
CA PRO A 52 -11.45 13.00 -7.71
C PRO A 52 -11.43 13.97 -6.52
N SER A 53 -12.39 13.86 -5.59
CA SER A 53 -12.46 14.73 -4.42
C SER A 53 -11.31 14.49 -3.41
N ARG A 54 -10.57 13.40 -3.57
CA ARG A 54 -9.47 13.00 -2.67
C ARG A 54 -8.15 13.70 -2.97
N ALA A 55 -8.05 14.45 -4.07
CA ALA A 55 -6.85 15.18 -4.43
C ALA A 55 -7.20 16.59 -4.91
N PRO A 56 -6.32 17.59 -4.69
CA PRO A 56 -6.43 18.88 -5.36
C PRO A 56 -6.41 18.73 -6.88
N GLU A 57 -7.03 19.69 -7.58
CA GLU A 57 -7.00 19.75 -9.04
C GLU A 57 -5.54 19.75 -9.56
N GLY A 58 -5.29 19.00 -10.62
CA GLY A 58 -3.95 18.87 -11.22
C GLY A 58 -2.95 18.02 -10.43
N ARG A 59 -3.39 17.31 -9.37
CA ARG A 59 -2.56 16.37 -8.63
C ARG A 59 -3.21 14.99 -8.62
N ALA A 60 -2.38 13.96 -8.77
CA ALA A 60 -2.79 12.59 -8.55
C ALA A 60 -2.56 12.20 -7.09
N LEU A 61 -3.43 11.33 -6.55
CA LEU A 61 -3.22 10.63 -5.28
C LEU A 61 -3.06 9.14 -5.60
N ILE A 62 -1.90 8.59 -5.29
CA ILE A 62 -1.58 7.18 -5.45
C ILE A 62 -1.50 6.54 -4.08
N THR A 63 -2.19 5.42 -3.90
CA THR A 63 -2.16 4.63 -2.67
C THR A 63 -1.57 3.26 -2.96
N SER A 64 -0.53 2.91 -2.23
CA SER A 64 0.20 1.65 -2.39
C SER A 64 0.26 0.91 -1.06
N THR A 65 0.17 -0.42 -1.11
CA THR A 65 0.19 -1.27 0.08
C THR A 65 1.38 -2.21 0.07
N VAL A 66 2.09 -2.27 1.19
CA VAL A 66 3.19 -3.18 1.49
C VAL A 66 2.71 -4.14 2.59
N LEU A 67 2.82 -5.44 2.35
CA LEU A 67 2.47 -6.47 3.32
C LEU A 67 3.73 -6.95 4.04
N GLY A 68 3.64 -7.19 5.35
CA GLY A 68 4.79 -7.62 6.15
C GLY A 68 5.56 -6.44 6.77
N THR A 69 6.78 -6.73 7.22
CA THR A 69 7.69 -5.72 7.77
C THR A 69 8.13 -4.76 6.65
N PRO A 70 7.95 -3.44 6.82
CA PRO A 70 8.38 -2.47 5.81
C PRO A 70 9.91 -2.47 5.68
N PRO A 71 10.46 -2.33 4.46
CA PRO A 71 11.90 -2.21 4.26
C PRO A 71 12.44 -0.90 4.89
N PRO A 72 13.74 -0.85 5.26
CA PRO A 72 14.35 0.32 5.92
C PRO A 72 14.31 1.59 5.07
N ASP A 73 14.39 1.47 3.74
CA ASP A 73 14.29 2.58 2.77
C ASP A 73 12.90 2.65 2.11
N LEU A 74 11.84 2.53 2.93
CA LEU A 74 10.45 2.32 2.48
C LEU A 74 10.03 3.18 1.30
N ASP A 75 10.10 4.51 1.40
CA ASP A 75 9.67 5.41 0.33
C ASP A 75 10.42 5.16 -0.98
N ARG A 76 11.75 5.08 -0.90
CA ARG A 76 12.61 4.89 -2.07
C ARG A 76 12.32 3.55 -2.74
N SER A 77 12.24 2.47 -1.96
CA SER A 77 11.96 1.13 -2.47
C SER A 77 10.56 1.03 -3.08
N VAL A 78 9.56 1.66 -2.45
CA VAL A 78 8.20 1.73 -2.98
C VAL A 78 8.16 2.52 -4.28
N ARG A 79 8.73 3.74 -4.34
CA ARG A 79 8.74 4.54 -5.57
C ARG A 79 9.47 3.84 -6.72
N ALA A 80 10.63 3.20 -6.46
CA ALA A 80 11.34 2.41 -7.46
C ALA A 80 10.48 1.26 -8.01
N HIS A 81 9.75 0.56 -7.14
CA HIS A 81 8.85 -0.51 -7.57
C HIS A 81 7.62 0.01 -8.31
N LEU A 82 7.02 1.13 -7.87
CA LEU A 82 5.91 1.78 -8.57
C LEU A 82 6.31 2.27 -9.95
N ALA A 83 7.55 2.75 -10.13
CA ALA A 83 8.07 3.10 -11.44
C ALA A 83 8.05 1.91 -12.41
N ALA A 84 8.44 0.73 -11.92
CA ALA A 84 8.38 -0.51 -12.68
C ALA A 84 6.93 -0.95 -12.98
N LEU A 85 6.06 -0.94 -11.97
CA LEU A 85 4.66 -1.38 -12.11
C LEU A 85 3.84 -0.48 -13.05
N TYR A 86 4.07 0.83 -12.99
CA TYR A 86 3.34 1.79 -13.80
C TYR A 86 4.02 2.12 -15.14
N GLY A 87 5.29 1.75 -15.32
CA GLY A 87 6.06 2.10 -16.51
C GLY A 87 6.31 3.60 -16.66
N VAL A 88 6.36 4.35 -15.55
CA VAL A 88 6.57 5.80 -15.53
C VAL A 88 7.63 6.20 -14.51
N ALA A 89 8.28 7.33 -14.73
CA ALA A 89 9.22 7.90 -13.76
C ALA A 89 8.48 8.40 -12.50
N THR A 90 9.06 8.16 -11.32
CA THR A 90 8.51 8.58 -10.01
C THR A 90 9.36 9.65 -9.31
N ASP A 91 10.29 10.28 -10.03
CA ASP A 91 11.22 11.27 -9.46
C ASP A 91 10.49 12.51 -8.92
N GLY A 92 9.39 12.91 -9.57
CA GLY A 92 8.54 14.03 -9.16
C GLY A 92 7.44 13.66 -8.16
N TRP A 93 7.47 12.45 -7.60
CA TRP A 93 6.46 12.02 -6.62
C TRP A 93 6.89 12.39 -5.22
N GLU A 94 5.92 12.83 -4.41
CA GLU A 94 6.13 13.24 -3.03
C GLU A 94 5.33 12.33 -2.11
N LEU A 95 5.97 11.83 -1.04
CA LEU A 95 5.27 11.07 -0.01
C LEU A 95 4.44 12.02 0.85
N LEU A 96 3.12 11.81 0.87
CA LEU A 96 2.21 12.54 1.73
C LEU A 96 2.13 11.91 3.12
N ALA A 97 2.00 10.58 3.17
CA ALA A 97 1.88 9.84 4.41
C ALA A 97 2.27 8.36 4.24
N ALA A 98 2.78 7.76 5.31
CA ALA A 98 2.97 6.34 5.44
C ALA A 98 2.39 5.88 6.79
N HIS A 99 1.48 4.92 6.75
CA HIS A 99 0.80 4.37 7.92
C HIS A 99 1.16 2.90 8.05
N HIS A 100 1.96 2.59 9.08
CA HIS A 100 2.28 1.22 9.44
C HIS A 100 1.38 0.77 10.58
N ASP A 101 0.68 -0.34 10.37
CA ASP A 101 -0.10 -1.00 11.40
C ASP A 101 0.45 -2.42 11.62
N PRO A 102 1.12 -2.67 12.76
CA PRO A 102 1.69 -3.99 13.07
C PRO A 102 0.60 -5.05 13.36
N GLU A 103 -0.62 -4.62 13.69
CA GLU A 103 -1.76 -5.47 14.06
C GLU A 103 -2.91 -5.35 13.06
N ALA A 104 -2.60 -5.04 11.80
CA ALA A 104 -3.59 -4.69 10.78
C ALA A 104 -4.63 -5.80 10.48
N VAL A 105 -4.20 -7.05 10.35
CA VAL A 105 -5.08 -8.17 9.99
C VAL A 105 -4.79 -9.38 10.88
N PRO A 106 -5.76 -9.89 11.65
CA PRO A 106 -5.59 -11.14 12.40
C PRO A 106 -5.17 -12.30 11.48
N ALA A 107 -4.18 -13.08 11.90
CA ALA A 107 -3.76 -14.27 11.17
C ALA A 107 -4.79 -15.39 11.38
N MET A 108 -5.56 -15.69 10.33
CA MET A 108 -6.49 -16.81 10.30
C MET A 108 -5.86 -18.00 9.57
N GLU A 109 -4.83 -18.60 10.18
CA GLU A 109 -4.18 -19.78 9.62
C GLU A 109 -5.13 -20.99 9.64
N ALA A 110 -4.98 -21.89 8.66
CA ALA A 110 -5.73 -23.14 8.64
C ALA A 110 -5.18 -24.12 9.68
N PRO A 111 -6.01 -25.04 10.23
CA PRO A 111 -7.44 -25.16 10.00
C PRO A 111 -8.24 -24.08 10.75
N HIS A 112 -9.35 -23.66 10.16
CA HIS A 112 -10.30 -22.79 10.86
C HIS A 112 -10.99 -23.59 11.97
N ASP A 113 -11.19 -22.96 13.14
CA ASP A 113 -11.99 -23.53 14.23
C ASP A 113 -13.40 -23.84 13.67
N PRO A 114 -13.95 -25.05 13.88
CA PRO A 114 -15.24 -25.46 13.31
C PRO A 114 -16.43 -24.64 13.82
#